data_AF-A0A4V2B8I2-F1
#
_entry.id   AF-A0A4V2B8I2-F1
#
_cell.length_a   1.000
_cell.length_b   1.000
_cell.length_c   1.000
_cell.angle_alpha   90.00
_cell.angle_beta   90.00
_cell.angle_gamma   90.00
#
_symmetry.space_group_name_H-M   'P 1'
#
loop_
_entity.id
_entity.type
_entity.pdbx_description
1 polymer ?
#
loop_
_entity_poly.entity_id
_entity_poly.type
_entity_poly.pdbx_seq_one_letter_code
_entity_poly.pdbx_strand_id
1 'polypeptide(L)'
;MKLVTYLKGGHDQLAILVDGLLYDTDHLHSDLPMSMAMFLNYWDDMLPIARACEQRIKDGMVRNVAATPLTEVEIIAPVPHPTSCRDGYAFRQHVAAARRNRKVDMIPEFDQYPIFYFTNHNSIQGPGDVLCMPDHFEKLDFELEAAIVIS
;
A
#
# COMPACT_ATOMS: atom_id res chain seq x y z
N MET A 1 -11.43 -8.47 2.57
CA MET A 1 -10.07 -8.84 2.16
C MET A 1 -9.09 -7.79 2.57
N LYS A 2 -8.00 -8.23 3.21
CA LYS A 2 -6.79 -7.46 3.44
C LYS A 2 -5.67 -8.18 2.70
N LEU A 3 -4.96 -7.47 1.84
CA LEU A 3 -3.79 -7.98 1.13
C LEU A 3 -2.54 -7.40 1.78
N VAL A 4 -1.51 -8.21 1.90
CA VAL A 4 -0.22 -7.83 2.48
C VAL A 4 0.87 -8.29 1.53
N THR A 5 1.91 -7.47 1.39
CA THR A 5 3.16 -7.88 0.75
C THR A 5 4.25 -7.92 1.81
N TYR A 6 5.01 -9.01 1.84
CA TYR A 6 6.09 -9.20 2.80
C TYR A 6 7.29 -9.86 2.11
N LEU A 7 8.48 -9.77 2.73
CA LEU A 7 9.68 -10.40 2.22
C LEU A 7 9.76 -11.86 2.66
N LYS A 8 9.86 -12.76 1.68
CA LYS A 8 10.04 -14.20 1.89
C LYS A 8 11.26 -14.68 1.10
N GLY A 9 12.32 -15.04 1.81
CA GLY A 9 13.57 -15.47 1.17
C GLY A 9 14.20 -14.40 0.27
N GLY A 10 14.01 -13.11 0.59
CA GLY A 10 14.53 -11.99 -0.20
C GLY A 10 13.67 -11.59 -1.41
N HIS A 11 12.48 -12.16 -1.56
CA HIS A 11 11.54 -11.85 -2.65
C HIS A 11 10.19 -11.38 -2.10
N ASP A 12 9.52 -10.54 -2.88
CA ASP A 12 8.15 -10.09 -2.59
C ASP A 12 7.18 -11.29 -2.60
N GLN A 13 6.38 -11.40 -1.55
CA GLN A 13 5.30 -12.38 -1.42
C GLN A 13 3.99 -11.67 -1.12
N LEU A 14 2.98 -11.91 -1.95
CA LEU A 14 1.59 -11.51 -1.74
C LEU A 14 0.89 -12.56 -0.86
N ALA A 15 0.13 -12.07 0.12
CA ALA A 15 -0.67 -12.90 0.99
C ALA A 15 -2.02 -12.25 1.33
N ILE A 16 -3.01 -13.09 1.65
CA ILE A 16 -4.27 -12.68 2.25
C ILE A 16 -4.11 -12.71 3.78
N LEU A 17 -4.45 -11.63 4.45
CA LEU A 17 -4.43 -11.54 5.91
C LEU A 17 -5.82 -11.86 6.49
N VAL A 18 -5.89 -12.93 7.31
CA VAL A 18 -7.07 -13.33 8.07
C VAL A 18 -6.66 -13.64 9.51
N ASP A 19 -7.30 -13.00 10.49
CA ASP A 19 -7.10 -13.22 11.93
C ASP A 19 -5.62 -13.21 12.39
N GLY A 20 -4.81 -12.31 11.83
CA GLY A 20 -3.39 -12.16 12.16
C GLY A 20 -2.46 -13.15 11.45
N LEU A 21 -3.01 -14.02 10.59
CA LEU A 21 -2.27 -15.00 9.81
C LEU A 21 -2.25 -14.62 8.32
N LEU A 22 -1.09 -14.77 7.71
CA LEU A 22 -0.82 -14.58 6.30
C LEU A 22 -0.92 -15.90 5.56
N TYR A 23 -1.70 -15.90 4.48
CA TYR A 23 -1.88 -17.02 3.58
C TYR A 23 -1.38 -16.65 2.20
N ASP A 24 -0.27 -17.25 1.78
CA ASP A 24 0.39 -16.99 0.50
C ASP A 24 -0.55 -17.32 -0.66
N THR A 25 -0.73 -16.36 -1.57
CA THR A 25 -1.73 -16.47 -2.63
C THR A 25 -1.43 -17.61 -3.61
N ASP A 26 -0.17 -17.84 -3.94
CA ASP A 26 0.32 -18.92 -4.80
C ASP A 26 0.18 -20.32 -4.16
N HIS A 27 0.04 -20.40 -2.83
CA HIS A 27 -0.28 -21.64 -2.13
C HIS A 27 -1.79 -21.84 -1.92
N LEU A 28 -2.60 -20.79 -2.08
CA LEU A 28 -4.05 -20.86 -1.94
C LEU A 28 -4.75 -21.35 -3.22
N HIS A 29 -4.21 -20.99 -4.39
CA HIS A 29 -4.76 -21.38 -5.69
C HIS A 29 -3.69 -21.28 -6.79
N SER A 30 -3.67 -22.23 -7.74
CA SER A 30 -2.67 -22.26 -8.82
C SER A 30 -2.66 -21.03 -9.71
N ASP A 31 -3.81 -20.38 -9.84
CA ASP A 31 -3.98 -19.24 -10.74
C ASP A 31 -3.66 -17.90 -10.05
N LEU A 32 -3.61 -17.87 -8.71
CA LEU A 32 -3.33 -16.65 -7.99
C LEU A 32 -1.83 -16.32 -8.06
N PRO A 33 -1.46 -15.08 -8.41
CA PRO A 33 -0.07 -14.70 -8.50
C PRO A 33 0.57 -14.55 -7.12
N MET A 34 1.89 -14.73 -7.06
CA MET A 34 2.68 -14.48 -5.85
C MET A 34 3.00 -13.01 -5.60
N SER A 35 2.80 -12.10 -6.57
CA SER A 35 3.19 -10.68 -6.45
C SER A 35 1.99 -9.75 -6.57
N MET A 36 2.02 -8.63 -5.84
CA MET A 36 0.97 -7.61 -5.92
C MET A 36 0.88 -7.01 -7.33
N ALA A 37 2.02 -6.80 -8.00
CA ALA A 37 2.03 -6.21 -9.35
C ALA A 37 1.24 -7.07 -10.35
N MET A 38 1.44 -8.40 -10.35
CA MET A 38 0.67 -9.30 -11.19
C MET A 38 -0.81 -9.34 -10.76
N PHE A 39 -1.07 -9.33 -9.46
CA PHE A 39 -2.45 -9.32 -8.94
C PHE A 39 -3.24 -8.10 -9.44
N LEU A 40 -2.61 -6.92 -9.44
CA LEU A 40 -3.23 -5.69 -9.94
C LEU A 40 -3.39 -5.70 -11.47
N ASN A 41 -2.37 -6.15 -12.22
CA ASN A 41 -2.44 -6.22 -13.68
C ASN A 41 -3.55 -7.15 -14.22
N TYR A 42 -3.93 -8.17 -13.44
CA TYR A 42 -5.00 -9.12 -13.77
C TYR A 42 -6.16 -9.05 -12.76
N TRP A 43 -6.42 -7.86 -12.21
CA TRP A 43 -7.32 -7.66 -11.09
C TRP A 43 -8.72 -8.27 -11.28
N ASP A 44 -9.35 -8.04 -12.44
CA ASP A 44 -10.72 -8.50 -12.71
C ASP A 44 -10.84 -10.04 -12.70
N ASP A 45 -9.80 -10.74 -13.15
CA ASP A 45 -9.76 -12.21 -13.17
C ASP A 45 -9.37 -12.77 -11.79
N MET A 46 -8.45 -12.11 -11.09
CA MET A 46 -7.88 -12.62 -9.82
C MET A 46 -8.73 -12.31 -8.60
N LEU A 47 -9.44 -11.18 -8.60
CA LEU A 47 -10.23 -10.74 -7.45
C LEU A 47 -11.32 -11.76 -7.04
N PRO A 48 -12.13 -12.32 -7.95
CA PRO A 48 -13.14 -13.33 -7.57
C PRO A 48 -12.51 -14.58 -6.93
N ILE A 49 -11.36 -15.03 -7.45
CA ILE A 49 -10.63 -16.19 -6.94
C ILE A 49 -10.10 -15.89 -5.53
N ALA A 50 -9.43 -14.75 -5.34
CA ALA A 50 -8.90 -14.33 -4.04
C ALA A 50 -10.00 -14.18 -2.98
N ARG A 51 -11.17 -13.65 -3.36
CA ARG A 51 -12.34 -13.54 -2.46
C ARG A 51 -12.89 -14.90 -2.08
N ALA A 52 -12.97 -15.85 -3.01
CA ALA A 52 -13.38 -17.22 -2.71
C ALA A 52 -12.38 -17.90 -1.76
N CYS A 53 -11.07 -17.70 -1.97
CA CYS A 53 -10.03 -18.18 -1.06
C CYS A 53 -10.16 -17.55 0.33
N GLU A 54 -10.31 -16.22 0.43
CA GLU A 54 -10.54 -15.51 1.72
C GLU A 54 -11.73 -16.11 2.47
N GLN A 55 -12.84 -16.37 1.77
CA GLN A 55 -14.04 -16.93 2.38
C GLN A 55 -13.79 -18.36 2.89
N ARG A 56 -13.14 -19.21 2.10
CA ARG A 56 -12.78 -20.57 2.52
C ARG A 56 -11.86 -20.59 3.73
N ILE A 57 -10.94 -19.63 3.86
CA ILE A 57 -10.08 -19.49 5.04
C ILE A 57 -10.95 -19.19 6.27
N LYS A 58 -11.83 -18.20 6.17
CA LYS A 58 -12.74 -17.79 7.26
C LYS A 58 -13.71 -18.90 7.68
N ASP A 59 -14.12 -19.73 6.73
CA ASP A 59 -15.01 -20.87 6.98
C ASP A 59 -14.26 -22.10 7.54
N GLY A 60 -12.93 -22.01 7.73
CA GLY A 60 -12.11 -23.13 8.21
C GLY A 60 -11.98 -24.29 7.21
N MET A 61 -12.24 -24.03 5.92
CA MET A 61 -12.27 -25.04 4.85
C MET A 61 -10.91 -25.24 4.17
N VAL A 62 -9.89 -24.47 4.57
CA VAL A 62 -8.54 -24.60 4.05
C VAL A 62 -7.77 -25.59 4.92
N ARG A 63 -7.40 -26.73 4.34
CA ARG A 63 -6.57 -27.77 4.99
C ARG A 63 -5.21 -27.80 4.31
N ASN A 64 -4.16 -28.04 5.09
CA ASN A 64 -2.78 -28.19 4.62
C ASN A 64 -2.18 -26.94 3.92
N VAL A 65 -2.76 -25.75 4.10
CA VAL A 65 -2.11 -24.50 3.68
C VAL A 65 -1.37 -23.94 4.89
N ALA A 66 -0.05 -23.77 4.73
CA ALA A 66 0.76 -23.11 5.73
C ALA A 66 0.32 -21.65 5.86
N ALA A 67 0.19 -21.18 7.10
CA ALA A 67 -0.10 -19.79 7.40
C ALA A 67 1.00 -19.25 8.31
N THR A 68 1.43 -18.02 8.05
CA THR A 68 2.52 -17.38 8.80
C THR A 68 1.96 -16.26 9.66
N PRO A 69 2.27 -16.16 10.96
CA PRO A 69 1.86 -15.02 11.76
C PRO A 69 2.41 -13.71 11.18
N LEU A 70 1.56 -12.68 11.10
CA LEU A 70 1.93 -11.35 10.60
C LEU A 70 3.13 -10.76 11.35
N THR A 71 3.28 -11.09 12.63
CA THR A 71 4.34 -10.61 13.51
C THR A 71 5.69 -11.29 13.28
N GLU A 72 5.73 -12.37 12.49
CA GLU A 72 6.95 -13.16 12.23
C GLU A 72 7.56 -12.85 10.86
N VAL A 73 7.00 -11.88 10.13
CA VAL A 73 7.48 -11.51 8.79
C VAL A 73 7.91 -10.05 8.72
N GLU A 74 8.77 -9.76 7.76
CA GLU A 74 9.11 -8.40 7.37
C GLU A 74 8.10 -7.89 6.34
N ILE A 75 7.16 -7.05 6.79
CA ILE A 75 6.16 -6.41 5.92
C ILE A 75 6.83 -5.31 5.10
N ILE A 76 6.53 -5.25 3.81
CA ILE A 76 6.96 -4.16 2.92
C ILE A 76 5.74 -3.38 2.42
N ALA A 77 5.98 -2.36 1.59
CA ALA A 77 4.89 -1.59 0.99
C ALA A 77 3.93 -2.54 0.23
N PRO A 78 2.59 -2.35 0.31
CA PRO A 78 1.66 -3.23 -0.40
C PRO A 78 1.91 -3.30 -1.91
N VAL A 79 2.36 -2.19 -2.51
CA VAL A 79 2.86 -2.15 -3.89
C VAL A 79 4.31 -1.65 -3.81
N PRO A 80 5.33 -2.54 -3.80
CA PRO A 80 6.73 -2.14 -3.63
C PRO A 80 7.28 -1.32 -4.80
N HIS A 81 6.79 -1.58 -6.01
CA HIS A 81 7.29 -0.98 -7.24
C HIS A 81 6.12 -0.43 -8.08
N PRO A 82 5.40 0.61 -7.61
CA PRO A 82 4.30 1.18 -8.37
C PRO A 82 4.84 1.90 -9.60
N THR A 83 4.15 1.80 -10.74
CA THR A 83 4.55 2.47 -11.99
C THR A 83 4.36 3.98 -11.96
N SER A 84 3.57 4.48 -11.01
CA SER A 84 3.32 5.91 -10.78
C SER A 84 2.85 6.12 -9.35
N CYS A 85 3.18 7.29 -8.79
CA CYS A 85 2.62 7.77 -7.53
C CYS A 85 2.25 9.24 -7.71
N ARG A 86 0.99 9.56 -7.42
CA ARG A 86 0.41 10.90 -7.57
C ARG A 86 -0.05 11.35 -6.20
N ASP A 87 0.65 12.34 -5.66
CA ASP A 87 0.32 12.88 -4.35
C ASP A 87 -0.63 14.08 -4.51
N GLY A 88 -1.76 13.98 -3.83
CA GLY A 88 -2.93 14.82 -3.98
C GLY A 88 -3.04 15.85 -2.86
N TYR A 89 -3.19 17.11 -3.26
CA TYR A 89 -3.35 18.21 -2.34
C TYR A 89 -4.82 18.40 -1.93
N ALA A 90 -5.40 17.37 -1.30
CA ALA A 90 -6.86 17.25 -1.16
C ALA A 90 -7.44 17.88 0.13
N PHE A 91 -6.61 18.15 1.15
CA PHE A 91 -7.07 18.61 2.47
C PHE A 91 -6.97 20.12 2.64
N ARG A 92 -8.06 20.85 2.35
CA ARG A 92 -8.13 22.33 2.41
C ARG A 92 -7.52 22.95 3.67
N GLN A 93 -7.81 22.37 4.84
CA GLN A 93 -7.33 22.92 6.11
C GLN A 93 -5.80 22.88 6.21
N HIS A 94 -5.17 21.78 5.77
CA HIS A 94 -3.72 21.64 5.73
C HIS A 94 -3.10 22.72 4.82
N VAL A 95 -3.66 22.89 3.61
CA VAL A 95 -3.21 23.92 2.67
C VAL A 95 -3.32 25.33 3.24
N ALA A 96 -4.48 25.65 3.84
CA ALA A 96 -4.74 26.95 4.42
C ALA A 96 -3.75 27.26 5.57
N ALA A 97 -3.36 26.25 6.37
CA ALA A 97 -2.35 26.41 7.41
C ALA A 97 -0.97 26.74 6.82
N ALA A 98 -0.51 25.99 5.82
CA ALA A 98 0.76 26.23 5.13
C ALA A 98 0.80 27.62 4.43
N ARG A 99 -0.34 28.10 3.93
CA ARG A 99 -0.46 29.43 3.31
C ARG A 99 -0.48 30.55 4.34
N ARG A 100 -1.15 30.36 5.47
CA ARG A 100 -1.15 31.32 6.60
C ARG A 100 0.26 31.57 7.13
N ASN A 101 1.09 30.53 7.23
CA ASN A 101 2.50 30.66 7.62
C ASN A 101 3.31 31.54 6.65
N ARG A 102 2.89 31.59 5.38
CA ARG A 102 3.46 32.44 4.33
C ARG A 102 2.77 33.80 4.20
N LYS A 103 1.77 34.11 5.03
CA LYS A 103 0.96 35.35 5.02
C LYS A 103 0.27 35.60 3.66
N VAL A 104 -0.21 34.52 3.04
CA VAL A 104 -0.96 34.59 1.77
C VAL A 104 -2.33 33.92 1.93
N ASP A 105 -3.33 34.47 1.25
CA ASP A 105 -4.69 33.96 1.26
C ASP A 105 -4.80 32.64 0.50
N MET A 106 -5.87 31.88 0.76
CA MET A 106 -6.21 30.67 0.03
C MET A 106 -6.44 31.00 -1.45
N ILE A 107 -5.89 30.17 -2.35
CA ILE A 107 -6.14 30.31 -3.79
C ILE A 107 -7.56 29.83 -4.15
N PRO A 108 -8.34 30.57 -4.95
CA PRO A 108 -9.66 30.15 -5.41
C PRO A 108 -9.63 28.85 -6.24
N GLU A 109 -8.54 28.60 -6.96
CA GLU A 109 -8.36 27.45 -7.85
C GLU A 109 -8.43 26.11 -7.11
N PHE A 110 -8.15 26.10 -5.80
CA PHE A 110 -8.26 24.90 -4.98
C PHE A 110 -9.68 24.30 -5.01
N ASP A 111 -10.72 25.14 -5.13
CA ASP A 111 -12.11 24.67 -5.21
C ASP A 111 -12.55 24.33 -6.64
N GLN A 112 -11.72 24.63 -7.64
CA GLN A 112 -12.09 24.47 -9.05
C GLN A 112 -11.67 23.10 -9.60
N TYR A 113 -10.54 22.58 -9.17
CA TYR A 113 -10.01 21.29 -9.63
C TYR A 113 -9.05 20.67 -8.61
N PRO A 114 -8.92 19.33 -8.58
CA PRO A 114 -7.95 18.66 -7.72
C PRO A 114 -6.52 18.94 -8.20
N ILE A 115 -5.67 19.36 -7.27
CA ILE A 115 -4.25 19.56 -7.50
C ILE A 115 -3.51 18.30 -7.04
N PHE A 116 -2.60 17.81 -7.87
CA PHE A 116 -1.67 16.75 -7.50
C PHE A 116 -0.34 16.94 -8.23
N TYR A 117 0.69 16.25 -7.76
CA TYR A 117 1.99 16.19 -8.43
C TYR A 117 2.49 14.75 -8.51
N PHE A 118 3.43 14.50 -9.42
CA PHE A 118 4.12 13.21 -9.49
C PHE A 118 5.23 13.18 -8.45
N THR A 119 5.17 12.21 -7.54
CA THR A 119 6.26 11.93 -6.60
C THR A 119 7.17 10.83 -7.14
N ASN A 120 8.34 10.66 -6.52
CA ASN A 120 9.26 9.60 -6.90
C ASN A 120 8.73 8.23 -6.44
N HIS A 121 8.04 7.53 -7.34
CA HIS A 121 7.50 6.20 -7.09
C HIS A 121 8.58 5.15 -6.72
N ASN A 122 9.85 5.38 -7.10
CA ASN A 122 10.97 4.50 -6.71
C ASN A 122 11.41 4.67 -5.24
N SER A 123 10.88 5.68 -4.54
CA SER A 123 11.19 5.95 -3.13
C SER A 123 10.12 5.40 -2.17
N ILE A 124 9.11 4.69 -2.67
CA ILE A 124 8.10 4.04 -1.83
C ILE A 124 8.78 2.99 -0.95
N GLN A 125 8.54 3.08 0.35
CA GLN A 125 9.10 2.19 1.38
C GLN A 125 7.96 1.58 2.19
N GLY A 126 8.23 0.41 2.77
CA GLY A 126 7.32 -0.24 3.69
C GLY A 126 7.23 0.48 5.04
N PRO A 127 6.43 -0.07 5.96
CA PRO A 127 6.44 0.40 7.34
C PRO A 127 7.81 0.15 8.00
N GLY A 128 8.16 0.98 8.97
CA GLY A 128 9.40 0.85 9.74
C GLY A 128 10.29 2.07 9.61
N ASP A 129 11.60 1.85 9.75
CA ASP A 129 12.58 2.92 9.75
C ASP A 129 12.74 3.53 8.35
N VAL A 130 12.73 4.86 8.28
CA VAL A 130 12.98 5.61 7.05
C VAL A 130 14.41 6.12 7.05
N LEU A 131 15.19 5.68 6.07
CA LEU A 131 16.58 6.13 5.92
C LEU A 131 16.63 7.56 5.39
N CYS A 132 17.27 8.44 6.15
CA CYS A 132 17.43 9.85 5.82
C CYS A 132 18.90 10.24 5.75
N MET A 133 19.22 11.19 4.87
CA MET A 133 20.54 11.85 4.83
C MET A 133 20.63 12.88 5.96
N PRO A 134 21.84 13.23 6.44
CA PRO A 134 22.02 14.19 7.54
C PRO A 134 21.24 15.50 7.37
N ASP A 135 21.27 16.09 6.17
CA ASP A 135 20.61 17.36 5.88
C ASP A 135 19.08 17.30 5.94
N HIS A 136 18.47 16.11 5.78
CA HIS A 136 17.01 15.95 5.91
C HIS A 136 16.55 16.30 7.33
N PHE A 137 17.38 16.08 8.36
CA PHE A 137 17.00 16.26 9.77
C PHE A 137 16.88 17.73 10.20
N GLU A 138 17.33 18.69 9.40
CA GLU A 138 17.21 20.12 9.72
C GLU A 138 15.74 20.59 9.77
N LYS A 139 14.91 20.07 8.87
CA LYS A 139 13.47 20.39 8.76
C LYS A 139 12.66 19.18 8.28
N LEU A 140 12.96 18.01 8.84
CA LEU A 140 12.18 16.80 8.57
C LEU A 140 10.76 16.99 9.09
N ASP A 141 9.78 16.68 8.26
CA ASP A 141 8.35 16.72 8.60
C ASP A 141 7.69 15.43 8.12
N PHE A 142 6.47 15.18 8.58
CA PHE A 142 5.65 14.06 8.15
C PHE A 142 4.28 14.54 7.68
N GLU A 143 3.72 13.83 6.70
CA GLU A 143 2.35 14.05 6.24
C GLU A 143 1.53 12.78 6.50
N LEU A 144 0.39 12.95 7.18
CA LEU A 144 -0.57 11.86 7.36
C LEU A 144 -1.54 11.88 6.18
N GLU A 145 -1.53 10.79 5.42
CA GLU A 145 -2.29 10.66 4.18
C GLU A 145 -3.07 9.35 4.09
N ALA A 146 -3.91 9.27 3.07
CA ALA A 146 -4.54 8.03 2.62
C ALA A 146 -4.29 7.88 1.12
N ALA A 147 -3.85 6.69 0.71
CA ALA A 147 -3.59 6.37 -0.69
C ALA A 147 -4.65 5.40 -1.23
N ILE A 148 -4.92 5.50 -2.53
CA ILE A 148 -5.72 4.54 -3.28
C ILE A 148 -4.80 3.87 -4.29
N VAL A 149 -4.79 2.54 -4.28
CA VAL A 149 -4.13 1.74 -5.30
C VAL A 149 -5.12 1.50 -6.43
N ILE A 150 -4.69 1.80 -7.66
CA ILE A 150 -5.47 1.60 -8.88
C ILE A 150 -4.89 0.38 -9.61
N SER A 151 -5.76 -0.54 -9.97
CA SER A 151 -5.47 -1.72 -10.81
C SER A 151 -5.64 -1.40 -12.28
#